data_AF-A0A1M5QDX6-F1
#
_entry.id   AF-A0A1M5QDX6-F1
#
_cell.length_a   1.000
_cell.length_b   1.000
_cell.length_c   1.000
_cell.angle_alpha   90.00
_cell.angle_beta   90.00
_cell.angle_gamma   90.00
#
_symmetry.space_group_name_H-M   'P 1'
#
loop_
_entity.id
_entity.type
_entity.pdbx_description
1 polymer ?
#
loop_
_entity_poly.entity_id
_entity_poly.type
_entity_poly.pdbx_seq_one_letter_code
_entity_poly.pdbx_strand_id
1 'polypeptide(L)'
;MKDNLQEKKVFSVKGFVKGLFREIIVPIALALIVIQYVIQAFQIPSGSMEDTLKTGDFLLGLKFTYGSPIPFGNQKFPAITDPVPGDVAIFRYPGEPEYPDGNPRRYTHLFNALMLGNFYWDHEPEEGQPHLVHYGDGPKDYIKRCVAVSGDTVAVHGGRLYVNGVKQDTLPGRGKWTSTVRTMSPRDEREPFVVPSVGDTLYVNSLPLDKLWWLRSLVAQENPDDSVKLDISLWKDGVESNNYDFENFRIPVENDRGLAMNELFRRNRTILQQRVTQGDTVSGVMSFAYFRELARICYLPMLDPHAKGGLMREVSYIGFEASMLKDLEDNVNALNASAVSAAVVDSAVTDSVVADSLADSLKADVARSPVFEIRKNLTLGGKKMDYYVVQTPQYFMMGDNRDNSADSRYWGYVSLRNMRAKAFVIYFSFENEDESFALSNPFTWWRLPFKIRWSRLGKIIHLID
;
A
#
# COMPACT_ATOMS: atom_id res chain seq x y z
N MET A 1 33.71 -57.84 -51.82
CA MET A 1 32.52 -57.53 -51.01
C MET A 1 33.02 -56.96 -49.69
N LYS A 2 32.77 -55.68 -49.42
CA LYS A 2 33.14 -55.02 -48.16
C LYS A 2 32.05 -55.31 -47.15
N ASP A 3 32.41 -55.95 -46.04
CA ASP A 3 31.53 -56.21 -44.92
C ASP A 3 31.04 -54.91 -44.29
N ASN A 4 29.74 -54.69 -44.36
CA ASN A 4 29.01 -53.64 -43.66
C ASN A 4 28.67 -54.17 -42.26
N LEU A 5 29.65 -54.13 -41.35
CA LEU A 5 29.39 -54.34 -39.93
C LEU A 5 28.85 -53.04 -39.34
N GLN A 6 27.53 -52.96 -39.20
CA GLN A 6 26.88 -51.95 -38.36
C GLN A 6 27.33 -52.18 -36.90
N GLU A 7 28.19 -51.31 -36.40
CA GLU A 7 28.47 -51.22 -34.96
C GLU A 7 27.16 -50.95 -34.20
N LYS A 8 26.68 -51.96 -33.48
CA LYS A 8 25.68 -51.76 -32.43
C LYS A 8 26.30 -50.90 -31.34
N LYS A 9 25.97 -49.60 -31.31
CA LYS A 9 26.29 -48.72 -30.18
C LYS A 9 25.72 -49.32 -28.88
N VAL A 10 26.60 -49.92 -28.08
CA VAL A 10 26.25 -50.41 -26.74
C VAL A 10 25.85 -49.22 -25.89
N PHE A 11 24.64 -49.27 -25.32
CA PHE A 11 24.11 -48.22 -24.45
C PHE A 11 25.03 -48.04 -23.24
N SER A 12 25.75 -46.92 -23.18
CA SER A 12 26.60 -46.56 -22.05
C SER A 12 25.82 -45.74 -21.05
N VAL A 13 25.59 -46.26 -19.85
CA VAL A 13 24.92 -45.52 -18.76
C VAL A 13 25.63 -44.20 -18.47
N LYS A 14 26.98 -44.17 -18.49
CA LYS A 14 27.76 -42.92 -18.35
C LYS A 14 27.53 -41.96 -19.51
N GLY A 15 27.46 -42.46 -20.75
CA GLY A 15 27.18 -41.64 -21.94
C GLY A 15 25.75 -41.08 -21.93
N PHE A 16 24.79 -41.89 -21.50
CA PHE A 16 23.40 -41.51 -21.33
C PHE A 16 23.22 -40.47 -20.22
N VAL A 17 23.81 -40.67 -19.04
CA VAL A 17 23.77 -39.69 -17.93
C VAL A 17 24.46 -38.38 -18.33
N LYS A 18 25.60 -38.44 -19.04
CA LYS A 18 26.28 -37.25 -19.56
C LYS A 18 25.43 -36.51 -20.61
N GLY A 19 24.74 -37.26 -21.47
CA GLY A 19 23.77 -36.72 -22.43
C GLY A 19 22.60 -36.03 -21.71
N LEU A 20 21.97 -36.72 -20.76
CA LEU A 20 20.87 -36.22 -19.94
C LEU A 20 21.25 -34.94 -19.18
N PHE A 21 22.44 -34.91 -18.57
CA PHE A 21 22.91 -33.74 -17.84
C PHE A 21 23.10 -32.53 -18.76
N ARG A 22 23.70 -32.73 -19.95
CA ARG A 22 23.95 -31.65 -20.91
C ARG A 22 22.68 -31.17 -21.60
N GLU A 23 21.76 -32.08 -21.90
CA GLU A 23 20.59 -31.78 -22.76
C GLU A 23 19.34 -31.40 -21.96
N ILE A 24 19.27 -31.77 -20.67
CA ILE A 24 18.12 -31.47 -19.81
C ILE A 24 18.55 -30.60 -18.63
N ILE A 25 19.52 -31.04 -17.83
CA ILE A 25 19.86 -30.35 -16.58
C ILE A 25 20.46 -28.97 -16.85
N VAL A 26 21.41 -28.84 -17.78
CA VAL A 26 22.03 -27.54 -18.11
C VAL A 26 21.00 -26.54 -18.64
N PRO A 27 20.15 -26.86 -19.64
CA PRO A 27 19.11 -25.92 -20.10
C PRO A 27 18.10 -25.55 -19.01
N ILE A 28 17.65 -26.52 -18.19
CA ILE A 28 16.73 -26.23 -17.08
C ILE A 28 17.40 -25.31 -16.06
N ALA A 29 18.64 -25.58 -15.66
CA ALA A 29 19.37 -24.73 -14.73
C ALA A 29 19.56 -23.31 -15.29
N LEU A 30 19.93 -23.18 -16.58
CA LEU A 30 20.04 -21.89 -17.25
C LEU A 30 18.69 -21.17 -17.29
N ALA A 31 17.61 -21.86 -17.64
CA ALA A 31 16.26 -21.29 -17.66
C ALA A 31 15.83 -20.82 -16.27
N LEU A 32 16.11 -21.61 -15.22
CA LEU A 32 15.85 -21.22 -13.83
C LEU A 32 16.66 -19.99 -13.43
N ILE A 33 17.93 -19.87 -13.84
CA ILE A 33 18.74 -18.66 -13.61
C ILE A 33 18.11 -17.45 -14.33
N VAL A 34 17.71 -17.60 -15.59
CA VAL A 34 17.09 -16.51 -16.36
C VAL A 34 15.75 -16.09 -15.75
N ILE A 35 14.89 -17.03 -15.38
CA ILE A 35 13.59 -16.76 -14.74
C ILE A 35 13.77 -16.19 -13.33
N GLN A 36 14.80 -16.64 -12.60
CA GLN A 36 15.07 -16.15 -11.25
C GLN A 36 15.59 -14.71 -11.27
N TYR A 37 16.54 -14.39 -12.15
CA TYR A 37 17.32 -13.16 -12.07
C TYR A 37 17.12 -12.18 -13.22
N VAL A 38 16.61 -12.59 -14.37
CA VAL A 38 16.56 -11.73 -15.55
C VAL A 38 15.13 -11.27 -15.83
N ILE A 39 14.20 -12.22 -15.99
CA ILE A 39 12.84 -11.94 -16.48
C ILE A 39 11.80 -12.52 -15.51
N GLN A 40 10.70 -11.79 -15.29
CA GLN A 40 9.50 -12.31 -14.63
C GLN A 40 8.26 -12.09 -15.50
N ALA A 41 7.36 -13.06 -15.54
CA ALA A 41 6.05 -12.88 -16.12
C ALA A 41 5.06 -12.32 -15.09
N PHE A 42 4.26 -11.33 -15.51
CA PHE A 42 3.20 -10.74 -14.71
C PHE A 42 1.90 -10.69 -15.52
N GLN A 43 0.77 -10.84 -14.85
CA GLN A 43 -0.56 -10.64 -15.44
C GLN A 43 -1.14 -9.30 -14.97
N ILE A 44 -1.88 -8.61 -15.83
CA ILE A 44 -2.65 -7.41 -15.47
C ILE A 44 -4.09 -7.79 -15.10
N PRO A 45 -4.45 -7.75 -13.81
CA PRO A 45 -5.79 -8.11 -13.35
C PRO A 45 -6.77 -6.93 -13.28
N SER A 46 -6.29 -5.69 -13.33
CA SER A 46 -7.10 -4.49 -13.09
C SER A 46 -6.82 -3.38 -14.11
N GLY A 47 -7.80 -2.48 -14.24
CA GLY A 47 -7.78 -1.34 -15.16
C GLY A 47 -6.98 -0.11 -14.72
N SER A 48 -6.20 -0.18 -13.63
CA SER A 48 -5.49 0.99 -13.08
C SER A 48 -4.44 1.61 -14.02
N MET A 49 -3.95 0.84 -14.98
CA MET A 49 -2.98 1.25 -15.99
C MET A 49 -3.62 1.34 -17.39
N GLU A 50 -4.95 1.43 -17.48
CA GLU A 50 -5.66 1.54 -18.75
C GLU A 50 -5.12 2.69 -19.62
N ASP A 51 -5.26 2.52 -20.93
CA ASP A 51 -4.56 3.21 -22.03
C ASP A 51 -3.17 2.63 -22.33
N THR A 52 -2.31 2.47 -21.32
CA THR A 52 -1.01 1.81 -21.51
C THR A 52 -1.15 0.28 -21.48
N LEU A 53 -1.75 -0.24 -20.41
CA LEU A 53 -1.89 -1.67 -20.11
C LEU A 53 -3.36 -2.01 -19.87
N LYS A 54 -3.85 -3.07 -20.52
CA LYS A 54 -5.24 -3.51 -20.40
C LYS A 54 -5.33 -4.75 -19.52
N THR A 55 -6.46 -4.91 -18.83
CA THR A 55 -6.79 -6.18 -18.16
C THR A 55 -6.64 -7.35 -19.12
N GLY A 56 -5.98 -8.42 -18.69
CA GLY A 56 -5.65 -9.58 -19.54
C GLY A 56 -4.34 -9.45 -20.35
N ASP A 57 -3.61 -8.34 -20.24
CA ASP A 57 -2.22 -8.29 -20.70
C ASP A 57 -1.31 -9.13 -19.80
N PHE A 58 -0.33 -9.79 -20.41
CA PHE A 58 0.78 -10.42 -19.72
C PHE A 58 2.09 -9.75 -20.14
N LEU A 59 2.87 -9.38 -19.13
CA LEU A 59 4.08 -8.58 -19.27
C LEU A 59 5.30 -9.39 -18.90
N LEU A 60 6.40 -9.15 -19.60
CA LEU A 60 7.73 -9.49 -19.12
C LEU A 60 8.34 -8.28 -18.42
N GLY A 61 8.70 -8.46 -17.15
CA GLY A 61 9.45 -7.50 -16.36
C GLY A 61 10.93 -7.86 -16.30
N LEU A 62 11.80 -6.86 -16.44
CA LEU A 62 13.25 -7.00 -16.30
C LEU A 62 13.63 -6.76 -14.83
N LYS A 63 14.04 -7.83 -14.12
CA LYS A 63 14.35 -7.77 -12.69
C LYS A 63 15.66 -7.03 -12.40
N PHE A 64 16.68 -7.30 -13.22
CA PHE A 64 18.03 -6.78 -13.01
C PHE A 64 18.11 -5.26 -13.12
N THR A 65 17.17 -4.63 -13.85
CA THR A 65 17.14 -3.18 -14.01
C THR A 65 17.12 -2.47 -12.66
N TYR A 66 16.25 -2.92 -11.73
CA TYR A 66 16.08 -2.35 -10.39
C TYR A 66 16.64 -3.25 -9.27
N GLY A 67 17.49 -4.22 -9.63
CA GLY A 67 18.11 -5.16 -8.70
C GLY A 67 17.28 -6.44 -8.51
N SER A 68 17.89 -7.58 -8.85
CA SER A 68 17.23 -8.88 -8.74
C SER A 68 17.24 -9.41 -7.31
N PRO A 69 16.14 -10.01 -6.82
CA PRO A 69 16.07 -10.53 -5.47
C PRO A 69 17.02 -11.71 -5.26
N ILE A 70 17.69 -11.73 -4.12
CA ILE A 70 18.49 -12.87 -3.67
C ILE A 70 17.52 -13.91 -3.09
N PRO A 71 17.59 -15.18 -3.51
CA PRO A 71 16.69 -16.21 -3.00
C PRO A 71 16.86 -16.38 -1.49
N PHE A 72 15.76 -16.70 -0.80
CA PHE A 72 15.70 -16.95 0.65
C PHE A 72 16.08 -15.75 1.53
N GLY A 73 16.02 -14.53 1.02
CA GLY A 73 16.27 -13.32 1.81
C GLY A 73 15.56 -12.08 1.27
N ASN A 74 15.67 -10.99 2.03
CA ASN A 74 15.09 -9.68 1.69
C ASN A 74 16.10 -8.71 1.05
N GLN A 75 17.22 -9.24 0.54
CA GLN A 75 18.28 -8.50 -0.12
C GLN A 75 18.18 -8.61 -1.65
N LYS A 76 18.85 -7.71 -2.36
CA LYS A 76 18.91 -7.68 -3.82
C LYS A 76 20.35 -7.54 -4.30
N PHE A 77 20.58 -8.03 -5.51
CA PHE A 77 21.77 -7.65 -6.27
C PHE A 77 21.71 -6.16 -6.64
N PRO A 78 22.87 -5.51 -6.87
CA PRO A 78 22.93 -4.13 -7.33
C PRO A 78 22.05 -3.91 -8.57
N ALA A 79 21.28 -2.82 -8.56
CA ALA A 79 20.51 -2.36 -9.70
C ALA A 79 21.43 -1.79 -10.78
N ILE A 80 21.02 -1.88 -12.05
CA ILE A 80 21.71 -1.18 -13.15
C ILE A 80 21.37 0.31 -13.13
N THR A 81 20.12 0.62 -12.82
CA THR A 81 19.61 1.99 -12.78
C THR A 81 18.47 2.08 -11.78
N ASP A 82 18.24 3.27 -11.28
CA ASP A 82 17.05 3.59 -10.49
C ASP A 82 15.84 3.85 -11.42
N PRO A 83 14.60 3.62 -10.95
CA PRO A 83 13.40 4.07 -11.65
C PRO A 83 13.43 5.57 -11.93
N VAL A 84 13.11 5.94 -13.17
CA VAL A 84 13.01 7.35 -13.58
C VAL A 84 11.55 7.72 -13.89
N PRO A 85 11.17 9.02 -13.83
CA PRO A 85 9.83 9.44 -14.20
C PRO A 85 9.45 8.94 -15.60
N GLY A 86 8.24 8.40 -15.73
CA GLY A 86 7.73 7.75 -16.95
C GLY A 86 7.90 6.23 -16.97
N ASP A 87 8.76 5.65 -16.12
CA ASP A 87 8.91 4.20 -16.08
C ASP A 87 7.67 3.49 -15.54
N VAL A 88 7.26 2.39 -16.19
CA VAL A 88 6.25 1.49 -15.62
C VAL A 88 6.99 0.47 -14.75
N ALA A 89 6.90 0.66 -13.45
CA ALA A 89 7.58 -0.16 -12.45
C ALA A 89 6.62 -1.20 -11.86
N ILE A 90 7.17 -2.37 -11.58
CA ILE A 90 6.52 -3.46 -10.87
C ILE A 90 7.17 -3.53 -9.50
N PHE A 91 6.39 -3.46 -8.43
CA PHE A 91 6.90 -3.43 -7.07
C PHE A 91 5.97 -4.13 -6.09
N ARG A 92 6.52 -4.58 -4.97
CA ARG A 92 5.73 -5.12 -3.87
C ARG A 92 4.93 -3.99 -3.23
N TYR A 93 3.65 -4.21 -2.99
CA TYR A 93 2.78 -3.27 -2.28
C TYR A 93 3.48 -2.73 -1.02
N PRO A 94 3.60 -1.40 -0.85
CA PRO A 94 4.35 -0.78 0.26
C PRO A 94 3.63 -0.82 1.61
N GLY A 95 2.38 -1.30 1.68
CA GLY A 95 1.73 -1.62 2.95
C GLY A 95 2.27 -2.91 3.58
N GLU A 96 1.74 -3.29 4.74
CA GLU A 96 2.15 -4.55 5.36
C GLU A 96 1.78 -5.74 4.47
N PRO A 97 2.71 -6.67 4.23
CA PRO A 97 2.35 -7.98 3.74
C PRO A 97 1.44 -8.63 4.78
N GLU A 98 0.29 -9.15 4.34
CA GLU A 98 -0.50 -10.07 5.17
C GLU A 98 0.30 -11.39 5.25
N TYR A 99 1.26 -11.43 6.18
CA TYR A 99 1.84 -12.69 6.63
C TYR A 99 0.75 -13.46 7.39
N PRO A 100 0.72 -14.80 7.34
CA PRO A 100 -0.33 -15.60 7.95
C PRO A 100 -0.72 -15.22 9.38
N ASP A 101 0.25 -14.81 10.20
CA ASP A 101 0.09 -14.36 11.59
C ASP A 101 0.65 -12.94 11.84
N GLY A 102 1.00 -12.20 10.77
CA GLY A 102 1.65 -10.89 10.87
C GLY A 102 3.11 -10.92 11.35
N ASN A 103 3.77 -12.09 11.40
CA ASN A 103 5.16 -12.22 11.81
C ASN A 103 6.11 -12.35 10.60
N PRO A 104 6.75 -11.25 10.14
CA PRO A 104 7.67 -11.30 8.99
C PRO A 104 8.91 -12.18 9.23
N ARG A 105 9.30 -12.42 10.49
CA ARG A 105 10.50 -13.23 10.83
C ARG A 105 10.25 -14.73 10.71
N ARG A 106 9.01 -15.16 10.95
CA ARG A 106 8.63 -16.58 10.88
C ARG A 106 8.58 -17.07 9.44
N TYR A 107 8.20 -16.21 8.50
CA TYR A 107 7.92 -16.61 7.13
C TYR A 107 8.87 -15.98 6.11
N THR A 108 9.59 -16.81 5.36
CA THR A 108 10.31 -16.36 4.17
C THR A 108 9.48 -16.60 2.93
N HIS A 109 9.11 -15.53 2.21
CA HIS A 109 8.46 -15.65 0.91
C HIS A 109 9.43 -16.30 -0.09
N LEU A 110 9.03 -17.41 -0.71
CA LEU A 110 9.86 -18.14 -1.66
C LEU A 110 9.60 -17.66 -3.08
N PHE A 111 8.36 -17.81 -3.55
CA PHE A 111 7.93 -17.38 -4.87
C PHE A 111 6.41 -17.27 -4.93
N ASN A 112 5.92 -16.49 -5.89
CA ASN A 112 4.53 -16.51 -6.31
C ASN A 112 4.42 -17.46 -7.51
N ALA A 113 3.59 -18.49 -7.39
CA ALA A 113 3.39 -19.52 -8.40
C ALA A 113 2.29 -19.14 -9.42
N LEU A 114 2.12 -17.83 -9.66
CA LEU A 114 1.03 -17.21 -10.42
C LEU A 114 -0.33 -17.68 -9.88
N MET A 115 -0.88 -18.72 -10.49
CA MET A 115 -2.24 -19.20 -10.22
C MET A 115 -2.36 -20.05 -8.97
N LEU A 116 -1.23 -20.53 -8.44
CA LEU A 116 -1.18 -21.32 -7.22
C LEU A 116 -0.79 -20.45 -6.01
N GLY A 117 -0.95 -19.13 -6.10
CA GLY A 117 -0.74 -18.21 -4.98
C GLY A 117 0.71 -18.08 -4.50
N ASN A 118 0.88 -17.64 -3.26
CA ASN A 118 2.19 -17.40 -2.66
C ASN A 118 2.64 -18.58 -1.80
N PHE A 119 3.89 -18.99 -1.98
CA PHE A 119 4.53 -20.01 -1.17
C PHE A 119 5.54 -19.40 -0.20
N TYR A 120 5.55 -19.92 1.02
CA TYR A 120 6.42 -19.48 2.09
C TYR A 120 7.12 -20.65 2.75
N TRP A 121 8.29 -20.37 3.30
CA TRP A 121 8.97 -21.22 4.25
C TRP A 121 8.68 -20.74 5.67
N ASP A 122 8.02 -21.56 6.47
CA ASP A 122 7.79 -21.38 7.90
C ASP A 122 9.03 -21.87 8.68
N HIS A 123 9.69 -20.98 9.40
CA HIS A 123 10.84 -21.32 10.25
C HIS A 123 10.44 -21.97 11.57
N GLU A 124 9.18 -21.82 11.97
CA GLU A 124 8.63 -22.30 13.24
C GLU A 124 7.28 -23.02 13.01
N PRO A 125 7.25 -24.13 12.24
CA PRO A 125 6.00 -24.86 12.01
C PRO A 125 5.50 -25.51 13.31
N GLU A 126 4.19 -25.58 13.46
CA GLU A 126 3.55 -26.36 14.53
C GLU A 126 3.89 -27.86 14.40
N GLU A 127 3.84 -28.59 15.50
CA GLU A 127 4.17 -30.02 15.52
C GLU A 127 3.30 -30.80 14.50
N GLY A 128 3.96 -31.47 13.56
CA GLY A 128 3.31 -32.23 12.48
C GLY A 128 2.94 -31.41 11.22
N GLN A 129 3.15 -30.10 11.19
CA GLN A 129 2.93 -29.27 10.00
C GLN A 129 4.19 -29.18 9.11
N PRO A 130 4.04 -29.07 7.77
CA PRO A 130 5.17 -28.88 6.87
C PRO A 130 5.72 -27.45 6.94
N HIS A 131 7.04 -27.30 6.75
CA HIS A 131 7.68 -25.99 6.61
C HIS A 131 7.19 -25.21 5.37
N LEU A 132 6.85 -25.89 4.28
CA LEU A 132 6.35 -25.25 3.07
C LEU A 132 4.84 -25.01 3.22
N VAL A 133 4.44 -23.75 3.29
CA VAL A 133 3.04 -23.34 3.43
C VAL A 133 2.59 -22.51 2.23
N HIS A 134 1.34 -22.71 1.83
CA HIS A 134 0.68 -21.91 0.80
C HIS A 134 -0.28 -20.92 1.46
N TYR A 135 -0.12 -19.64 1.13
CA TYR A 135 -0.97 -18.58 1.63
C TYR A 135 -1.39 -17.66 0.48
N GLY A 136 -2.69 -17.63 0.18
CA GLY A 136 -3.22 -16.87 -0.96
C GLY A 136 -3.02 -15.37 -0.82
N ASP A 137 -3.17 -14.85 0.40
CA ASP A 137 -3.19 -13.42 0.70
C ASP A 137 -1.80 -12.79 0.91
N GLY A 138 -0.75 -13.46 0.42
CA GLY A 138 0.62 -12.94 0.49
C GLY A 138 0.85 -11.59 -0.21
N PRO A 139 2.06 -11.01 -0.12
CA PRO A 139 2.35 -9.68 -0.61
C PRO A 139 1.98 -9.56 -2.09
N LYS A 140 1.15 -8.57 -2.39
CA LYS A 140 0.66 -8.29 -3.74
C LYS A 140 1.70 -7.45 -4.48
N ASP A 141 1.93 -7.77 -5.75
CA ASP A 141 2.72 -6.93 -6.64
C ASP A 141 1.79 -5.92 -7.34
N TYR A 142 2.26 -4.68 -7.40
CA TYR A 142 1.57 -3.56 -8.04
C TYR A 142 2.37 -3.09 -9.24
N ILE A 143 1.65 -2.64 -10.27
CA ILE A 143 2.22 -2.09 -11.49
C ILE A 143 1.68 -0.67 -11.63
N LYS A 144 2.59 0.30 -11.62
CA LYS A 144 2.29 1.73 -11.68
C LYS A 144 3.40 2.47 -12.42
N ARG A 145 3.13 3.72 -12.79
CA ARG A 145 4.11 4.62 -13.39
C ARG A 145 4.84 5.43 -12.33
N CYS A 146 6.16 5.49 -12.43
CA CYS A 146 6.97 6.43 -11.67
C CYS A 146 6.67 7.84 -12.16
N VAL A 147 6.23 8.73 -11.27
CA VAL A 147 5.93 10.12 -11.64
C VAL A 147 6.85 11.13 -10.97
N ALA A 148 7.48 10.76 -9.85
CA ALA A 148 8.46 11.59 -9.15
C ALA A 148 9.45 10.70 -8.38
N VAL A 149 10.67 11.22 -8.21
CA VAL A 149 11.77 10.54 -7.50
C VAL A 149 12.18 11.34 -6.26
N SER A 150 13.03 10.77 -5.41
CA SER A 150 13.64 11.47 -4.26
C SER A 150 14.10 12.89 -4.61
N GLY A 151 13.70 13.86 -3.80
CA GLY A 151 14.03 15.28 -3.96
C GLY A 151 12.99 16.07 -4.78
N ASP A 152 12.17 15.42 -5.60
CA ASP A 152 11.08 16.10 -6.30
C ASP A 152 10.00 16.56 -5.32
N THR A 153 9.39 17.71 -5.63
CA THR A 153 8.17 18.18 -4.98
C THR A 153 6.95 17.68 -5.74
N VAL A 154 5.98 17.10 -5.04
CA VAL A 154 4.73 16.57 -5.60
C VAL A 154 3.55 17.30 -4.98
N ALA A 155 2.57 17.66 -5.80
CA ALA A 155 1.27 18.19 -5.37
C ALA A 155 0.14 17.60 -6.23
N VAL A 156 -1.07 17.58 -5.69
CA VAL A 156 -2.27 17.12 -6.41
C VAL A 156 -3.38 18.14 -6.18
N HIS A 157 -3.97 18.69 -7.25
CA HIS A 157 -5.06 19.69 -7.15
C HIS A 157 -6.19 19.35 -8.10
N GLY A 158 -7.39 19.15 -7.57
CA GLY A 158 -8.55 18.67 -8.32
C GLY A 158 -8.20 17.42 -9.13
N GLY A 159 -7.48 16.49 -8.49
CA GLY A 159 -6.89 15.29 -9.07
C GLY A 159 -5.61 15.52 -9.86
N ARG A 160 -5.39 16.69 -10.47
CA ARG A 160 -4.27 16.90 -11.38
C ARG A 160 -2.93 16.87 -10.64
N LEU A 161 -2.01 16.06 -11.15
CA LEU A 161 -0.65 15.94 -10.62
C LEU A 161 0.23 17.11 -11.05
N TYR A 162 1.00 17.64 -10.09
CA TYR A 162 2.06 18.61 -10.31
C TYR A 162 3.35 18.05 -9.72
N VAL A 163 4.44 18.14 -10.48
CA VAL A 163 5.79 17.76 -10.04
C VAL A 163 6.70 18.96 -10.25
N ASN A 164 7.40 19.37 -9.19
CA ASN A 164 8.23 20.57 -9.14
C ASN A 164 7.47 21.83 -9.62
N GLY A 165 6.19 21.94 -9.24
CA GLY A 165 5.28 23.02 -9.64
C GLY A 165 4.75 22.91 -11.08
N VAL A 166 5.23 21.96 -11.88
CA VAL A 166 4.81 21.76 -13.27
C VAL A 166 3.72 20.71 -13.35
N LYS A 167 2.59 21.07 -13.97
CA LYS A 167 1.47 20.15 -14.24
C LYS A 167 1.92 19.00 -15.15
N GLN A 168 1.65 17.77 -14.74
CA GLN A 168 2.08 16.56 -15.45
C GLN A 168 1.04 16.08 -16.47
N ASP A 169 1.08 16.69 -17.67
CA ASP A 169 0.25 16.33 -18.84
C ASP A 169 1.03 15.51 -19.90
N THR A 170 2.34 15.36 -19.74
CA THR A 170 3.26 14.82 -20.76
C THR A 170 3.75 13.39 -20.50
N LEU A 171 3.63 12.87 -19.28
CA LEU A 171 3.93 11.47 -19.00
C LEU A 171 2.90 10.58 -19.74
N PRO A 172 3.32 9.48 -20.41
CA PRO A 172 2.41 8.58 -21.12
C PRO A 172 1.29 8.08 -20.22
N GLY A 173 0.10 7.87 -20.79
CA GLY A 173 -1.13 7.55 -20.05
C GLY A 173 -1.98 8.76 -19.64
N ARG A 174 -1.46 10.00 -19.73
CA ARG A 174 -2.12 11.33 -19.50
C ARG A 174 -2.99 11.49 -18.24
N GLY A 175 -3.14 10.45 -17.42
CA GLY A 175 -4.13 10.38 -16.35
C GLY A 175 -5.54 10.49 -16.90
N LYS A 176 -6.32 9.40 -16.96
CA LYS A 176 -7.77 9.57 -17.10
C LYS A 176 -8.30 10.30 -15.87
N TRP A 177 -9.04 11.37 -16.16
CA TRP A 177 -9.84 12.18 -15.23
C TRP A 177 -11.22 12.30 -15.84
N THR A 178 -11.97 11.21 -15.79
CA THR A 178 -13.35 11.11 -16.27
C THR A 178 -14.26 11.80 -15.27
N SER A 179 -14.27 13.13 -15.31
CA SER A 179 -15.10 13.96 -14.43
C SER A 179 -16.58 13.74 -14.70
N THR A 180 -17.19 12.67 -14.19
CA THR A 180 -18.65 12.49 -14.18
C THR A 180 -19.08 11.52 -13.07
N VAL A 181 -18.72 11.80 -11.82
CA VAL A 181 -19.23 11.14 -10.58
C VAL A 181 -18.37 9.97 -10.08
N ARG A 182 -17.33 10.37 -9.31
CA ARG A 182 -16.55 9.70 -8.25
C ARG A 182 -15.20 10.42 -8.29
N THR A 183 -14.73 11.24 -7.35
CA THR A 183 -15.03 11.51 -5.95
C THR A 183 -14.21 12.77 -5.65
N MET A 184 -14.71 13.72 -4.88
CA MET A 184 -13.82 14.68 -4.24
C MET A 184 -13.15 13.97 -3.04
N SER A 185 -12.26 13.01 -3.31
CA SER A 185 -11.55 12.27 -2.27
C SER A 185 -10.36 13.11 -1.77
N PRO A 186 -9.99 13.06 -0.48
CA PRO A 186 -8.78 13.71 0.04
C PRO A 186 -7.51 13.32 -0.72
N ARG A 187 -7.50 12.18 -1.42
CA ARG A 187 -6.38 11.76 -2.26
C ARG A 187 -6.13 12.71 -3.45
N ASP A 188 -7.17 13.40 -3.90
CA ASP A 188 -7.19 14.26 -5.09
C ASP A 188 -6.92 15.74 -4.75
N GLU A 189 -6.70 16.03 -3.47
CA GLU A 189 -6.17 17.30 -2.95
C GLU A 189 -5.00 17.05 -2.01
N ARG A 190 -3.79 17.31 -2.48
CA ARG A 190 -2.54 17.15 -1.73
C ARG A 190 -1.71 18.41 -1.86
N GLU A 191 -1.52 19.08 -0.72
CA GLU A 191 -0.55 20.17 -0.60
C GLU A 191 0.85 19.70 -1.03
N PRO A 192 1.67 20.61 -1.59
CA PRO A 192 3.03 20.29 -2.00
C PRO A 192 3.85 19.62 -0.90
N PHE A 193 4.47 18.49 -1.21
CA PHE A 193 5.41 17.79 -0.33
C PHE A 193 6.62 17.28 -1.13
N VAL A 194 7.75 17.14 -0.45
CA VAL A 194 8.98 16.59 -1.06
C VAL A 194 9.00 15.07 -0.90
N VAL A 195 9.34 14.35 -1.97
CA VAL A 195 9.64 12.92 -1.89
C VAL A 195 10.98 12.75 -1.14
N PRO A 196 11.02 12.02 -0.01
CA PRO A 196 12.22 11.94 0.80
C PRO A 196 13.43 11.38 0.05
N SER A 197 14.60 11.93 0.33
CA SER A 197 15.89 11.49 -0.19
C SER A 197 16.66 10.65 0.82
N VAL A 198 17.60 9.85 0.34
CA VAL A 198 18.51 9.10 1.23
C VAL A 198 19.25 10.08 2.15
N GLY A 199 19.22 9.82 3.45
CA GLY A 199 19.81 10.68 4.47
C GLY A 199 18.85 11.70 5.07
N ASP A 200 17.66 11.92 4.49
CA ASP A 200 16.65 12.79 5.08
C ASP A 200 16.18 12.21 6.41
N THR A 201 15.97 13.09 7.39
CA THR A 201 15.51 12.73 8.73
C THR A 201 14.05 13.12 8.91
N LEU A 202 13.21 12.11 9.16
CA LEU A 202 11.77 12.27 9.40
C LEU A 202 11.49 12.14 10.91
N TYR A 203 11.10 13.25 11.55
CA TYR A 203 10.79 13.29 12.98
C TYR A 203 9.34 12.89 13.24
N VAL A 204 9.14 11.87 14.07
CA VAL A 204 7.81 11.27 14.32
C VAL A 204 6.85 12.30 14.92
N ASN A 205 7.28 13.07 15.92
CA ASN A 205 6.38 14.01 16.61
C ASN A 205 6.05 15.26 15.76
N SER A 206 6.93 15.64 14.84
CA SER A 206 6.78 16.82 13.99
C SER A 206 5.92 16.58 12.75
N LEU A 207 5.77 15.33 12.32
CA LEU A 207 4.94 15.00 11.15
C LEU A 207 3.45 15.11 11.48
N PRO A 208 2.62 15.67 10.58
CA PRO A 208 1.17 15.56 10.64
C PRO A 208 0.71 14.10 10.74
N LEU A 209 -0.45 13.85 11.35
CA LEU A 209 -0.87 12.48 11.65
C LEU A 209 -1.06 11.65 10.38
N ASP A 210 -1.51 12.24 9.27
CA ASP A 210 -1.61 11.55 7.98
C ASP A 210 -0.24 11.13 7.42
N LYS A 211 0.79 11.96 7.60
CA LYS A 211 2.15 11.64 7.14
C LYS A 211 2.84 10.57 7.99
N LEU A 212 2.36 10.28 9.19
CA LEU A 212 2.87 9.15 9.99
C LEU A 212 2.64 7.81 9.31
N TRP A 213 1.54 7.67 8.59
CA TRP A 213 1.30 6.45 7.83
C TRP A 213 2.37 6.24 6.76
N TRP A 214 2.69 7.31 6.01
CA TRP A 214 3.71 7.25 4.96
C TRP A 214 5.08 6.95 5.56
N LEU A 215 5.41 7.57 6.71
CA LEU A 215 6.61 7.25 7.45
C LEU A 215 6.64 5.77 7.86
N ARG A 216 5.57 5.26 8.46
CA ARG A 216 5.47 3.87 8.91
C ARG A 216 5.65 2.90 7.75
N SER A 217 4.97 3.14 6.63
CA SER A 217 5.09 2.33 5.40
C SER A 217 6.53 2.36 4.86
N LEU A 218 7.17 3.53 4.82
CA LEU A 218 8.58 3.65 4.42
C LEU A 218 9.49 2.83 5.34
N VAL A 219 9.33 2.96 6.67
CA VAL A 219 10.11 2.19 7.66
C VAL A 219 9.89 0.69 7.48
N ALA A 220 8.66 0.23 7.23
CA ALA A 220 8.39 -1.19 7.01
C ALA A 220 9.07 -1.73 5.74
N GLN A 221 9.08 -0.95 4.66
CA GLN A 221 9.75 -1.32 3.41
C GLN A 221 11.27 -1.43 3.59
N GLU A 222 11.86 -0.51 4.35
CA GLU A 222 13.30 -0.49 4.60
C GLU A 222 13.74 -1.49 5.68
N ASN A 223 12.82 -2.03 6.49
CA ASN A 223 13.10 -3.00 7.55
C ASN A 223 12.15 -4.22 7.49
N PRO A 224 12.19 -5.03 6.41
CA PRO A 224 11.23 -6.11 6.16
C PRO A 224 11.38 -7.30 7.11
N ASP A 225 12.45 -7.36 7.91
CA ASP A 225 12.71 -8.40 8.91
C ASP A 225 12.23 -7.98 10.32
N ASP A 226 11.73 -6.76 10.47
CA ASP A 226 11.29 -6.18 11.73
C ASP A 226 9.83 -5.77 11.69
N SER A 227 9.14 -5.94 12.83
CA SER A 227 7.79 -5.40 12.96
C SER A 227 7.87 -3.89 13.19
N VAL A 228 7.01 -3.14 12.48
CA VAL A 228 6.84 -1.70 12.64
C VAL A 228 5.46 -1.45 13.21
N LYS A 229 5.38 -0.87 14.41
CA LYS A 229 4.08 -0.54 15.03
C LYS A 229 3.96 0.96 15.23
N LEU A 230 2.85 1.51 14.77
CA LEU A 230 2.44 2.88 15.04
C LEU A 230 1.32 2.83 16.08
N ASP A 231 1.53 3.47 17.21
CA ASP A 231 0.56 3.61 18.30
C ASP A 231 0.27 5.10 18.50
N ILE A 232 -0.99 5.43 18.77
CA ILE A 232 -1.45 6.78 19.07
C ILE A 232 -2.19 6.77 20.41
N SER A 233 -2.06 7.84 21.18
CA SER A 233 -2.75 7.99 22.46
C SER A 233 -3.29 9.40 22.59
N LEU A 234 -4.48 9.54 23.18
CA LEU A 234 -5.05 10.83 23.53
C LEU A 234 -4.65 11.18 24.95
N TRP A 235 -4.20 12.41 25.16
CA TRP A 235 -3.85 12.95 26.46
C TRP A 235 -4.71 14.17 26.71
N LYS A 236 -5.30 14.24 27.90
CA LYS A 236 -6.08 15.39 28.38
C LYS A 236 -5.35 15.94 29.60
N ASP A 237 -4.89 17.18 29.53
CA ASP A 237 -4.21 17.86 30.64
C ASP A 237 -3.01 17.08 31.19
N GLY A 238 -2.27 16.42 30.30
CA GLY A 238 -1.10 15.61 30.67
C GLY A 238 -1.43 14.24 31.26
N VAL A 239 -2.70 13.80 31.24
CA VAL A 239 -3.12 12.43 31.62
C VAL A 239 -3.67 11.69 30.40
N GLU A 240 -3.24 10.45 30.19
CA GLU A 240 -3.72 9.62 29.09
C GLU A 240 -5.23 9.34 29.23
N SER A 241 -6.01 9.63 28.18
CA SER A 241 -7.48 9.60 28.15
C SER A 241 -7.99 8.84 26.92
N ASN A 242 -7.49 7.62 26.69
CA ASN A 242 -7.90 6.80 25.53
C ASN A 242 -9.38 6.33 25.58
N ASN A 243 -10.05 6.46 26.73
CA ASN A 243 -11.48 6.20 26.86
C ASN A 243 -12.31 7.48 26.68
N TYR A 244 -11.73 8.55 26.11
CA TYR A 244 -12.50 9.71 25.73
C TYR A 244 -13.48 9.33 24.62
N ASP A 245 -14.74 9.57 24.90
CA ASP A 245 -15.87 9.18 24.08
C ASP A 245 -16.18 10.30 23.09
N PHE A 246 -15.96 10.03 21.82
CA PHE A 246 -16.46 10.89 20.77
C PHE A 246 -17.94 10.59 20.57
N GLU A 247 -18.78 11.54 20.96
CA GLU A 247 -20.20 11.46 20.69
C GLU A 247 -20.45 11.51 19.18
N ASN A 248 -21.40 10.70 18.70
CA ASN A 248 -21.96 10.82 17.35
C ASN A 248 -20.99 10.43 16.20
N PHE A 249 -20.25 9.33 16.35
CA PHE A 249 -19.46 8.71 15.30
C PHE A 249 -20.35 7.99 14.27
N ARG A 250 -20.12 8.10 12.96
CA ARG A 250 -20.92 7.43 11.90
C ARG A 250 -20.04 6.66 10.89
N ILE A 251 -20.29 5.36 10.72
CA ILE A 251 -19.57 4.48 9.78
C ILE A 251 -20.54 3.66 8.92
N PRO A 252 -20.50 3.69 7.57
CA PRO A 252 -21.23 2.77 6.72
C PRO A 252 -20.42 1.50 6.41
N VAL A 253 -21.04 0.32 6.44
CA VAL A 253 -20.36 -0.97 6.30
C VAL A 253 -20.39 -1.42 4.85
N GLU A 254 -19.23 -1.62 4.23
CA GLU A 254 -19.12 -1.99 2.81
C GLU A 254 -18.33 -3.29 2.58
N ASN A 255 -18.90 -4.21 1.78
CA ASN A 255 -18.27 -5.44 1.27
C ASN A 255 -17.67 -6.37 2.36
N ASP A 256 -16.63 -7.14 2.01
CA ASP A 256 -15.91 -8.13 2.85
C ASP A 256 -15.28 -7.54 4.13
N ARG A 257 -15.27 -6.21 4.25
CA ARG A 257 -14.69 -5.44 5.37
C ARG A 257 -15.57 -5.43 6.61
N GLY A 258 -16.84 -5.84 6.47
CA GLY A 258 -17.72 -6.13 7.60
C GLY A 258 -17.15 -7.20 8.53
N LEU A 259 -16.35 -8.15 8.03
CA LEU A 259 -15.72 -9.20 8.84
C LEU A 259 -14.63 -8.63 9.76
N ALA A 260 -13.79 -7.72 9.24
CA ALA A 260 -12.73 -7.06 10.00
C ALA A 260 -13.30 -6.12 11.07
N MET A 261 -14.33 -5.34 10.73
CA MET A 261 -15.09 -4.54 11.70
C MET A 261 -15.74 -5.42 12.76
N ASN A 262 -16.37 -6.53 12.38
CA ASN A 262 -16.97 -7.46 13.33
C ASN A 262 -15.92 -8.12 14.26
N GLU A 263 -14.71 -8.41 13.76
CA GLU A 263 -13.61 -8.94 14.59
C GLU A 263 -13.07 -7.87 15.55
N LEU A 264 -12.87 -6.63 15.09
CA LEU A 264 -12.50 -5.49 15.92
C LEU A 264 -13.52 -5.22 17.03
N PHE A 265 -14.81 -5.21 16.69
CA PHE A 265 -15.90 -5.02 17.65
C PHE A 265 -16.00 -6.17 18.65
N ARG A 266 -15.77 -7.42 18.20
CA ARG A 266 -15.72 -8.59 19.09
C ARG A 266 -14.60 -8.48 20.12
N ARG A 267 -13.42 -7.98 19.73
CA ARG A 267 -12.28 -7.77 20.63
C ARG A 267 -12.54 -6.67 21.65
N ASN A 268 -13.27 -5.62 21.28
CA ASN A 268 -13.39 -4.42 22.13
C ASN A 268 -14.55 -4.45 23.15
N ARG A 269 -15.40 -5.48 23.20
CA ARG A 269 -16.46 -5.75 24.19
C ARG A 269 -17.48 -4.63 24.54
N THR A 270 -17.32 -3.40 24.07
CA THR A 270 -18.21 -2.25 24.34
C THR A 270 -19.19 -2.03 23.19
N ILE A 271 -18.80 -2.37 21.96
CA ILE A 271 -19.64 -2.28 20.74
C ILE A 271 -20.35 -3.64 20.50
N LEU A 272 -20.89 -4.23 21.57
CA LEU A 272 -21.12 -5.69 21.63
C LEU A 272 -22.55 -6.18 21.38
N GLN A 273 -23.43 -5.40 20.74
CA GLN A 273 -24.82 -5.86 20.54
C GLN A 273 -25.41 -5.72 19.14
N GLN A 274 -24.63 -5.34 18.12
CA GLN A 274 -25.16 -5.24 16.75
C GLN A 274 -24.44 -6.23 15.84
N ARG A 275 -25.18 -7.18 15.25
CA ARG A 275 -24.70 -7.94 14.07
C ARG A 275 -24.68 -6.95 12.92
N VAL A 276 -23.49 -6.50 12.53
CA VAL A 276 -23.34 -5.51 11.46
C VAL A 276 -23.20 -6.24 10.12
N THR A 277 -24.04 -5.85 9.16
CA THR A 277 -24.10 -6.38 7.80
C THR A 277 -23.74 -5.30 6.78
N GLN A 278 -23.41 -5.72 5.56
CA GLN A 278 -23.13 -4.80 4.46
C GLN A 278 -24.34 -3.89 4.19
N GLY A 279 -24.10 -2.58 4.12
CA GLY A 279 -25.12 -1.54 3.97
C GLY A 279 -25.57 -0.88 5.28
N ASP A 280 -25.20 -1.45 6.44
CA ASP A 280 -25.53 -0.86 7.74
C ASP A 280 -24.69 0.39 8.01
N THR A 281 -25.24 1.33 8.78
CA THR A 281 -24.47 2.44 9.33
C THR A 281 -24.37 2.29 10.85
N VAL A 282 -23.16 2.11 11.38
CA VAL A 282 -22.89 2.12 12.82
C VAL A 282 -22.79 3.57 13.27
N SER A 283 -23.70 4.00 14.15
CA SER A 283 -23.69 5.33 14.75
C SER A 283 -23.70 5.28 16.28
N GLY A 284 -22.92 6.12 16.95
CA GLY A 284 -22.96 6.20 18.41
C GLY A 284 -21.71 6.79 19.05
N VAL A 285 -21.51 6.49 20.33
CA VAL A 285 -20.30 6.86 21.07
C VAL A 285 -19.15 5.95 20.66
N MET A 286 -18.00 6.53 20.31
CA MET A 286 -16.78 5.79 19.99
C MET A 286 -15.62 6.29 20.83
N SER A 287 -14.99 5.40 21.60
CA SER A 287 -13.83 5.76 22.41
C SER A 287 -12.57 5.93 21.55
N PHE A 288 -11.64 6.80 21.97
CA PHE A 288 -10.36 7.00 21.27
C PHE A 288 -9.57 5.68 21.10
N ALA A 289 -9.73 4.73 22.01
CA ALA A 289 -9.15 3.38 21.94
C ALA A 289 -9.47 2.65 20.63
N TYR A 290 -10.60 2.95 19.97
CA TYR A 290 -10.91 2.42 18.64
C TYR A 290 -9.89 2.90 17.60
N PHE A 291 -9.65 4.21 17.49
CA PHE A 291 -8.66 4.78 16.56
C PHE A 291 -7.24 4.28 16.83
N ARG A 292 -6.92 4.03 18.10
CA ARG A 292 -5.66 3.40 18.50
C ARG A 292 -5.51 1.99 17.91
N GLU A 293 -6.51 1.13 18.06
CA GLU A 293 -6.48 -0.23 17.48
C GLU A 293 -6.41 -0.19 15.96
N LEU A 294 -7.18 0.69 15.34
CA LEU A 294 -7.16 0.90 13.89
C LEU A 294 -5.80 1.38 13.37
N ALA A 295 -5.13 2.29 14.09
CA ALA A 295 -3.76 2.71 13.77
C ALA A 295 -2.75 1.56 13.92
N ARG A 296 -2.97 0.65 14.89
CA ARG A 296 -2.11 -0.53 15.13
C ARG A 296 -2.25 -1.59 14.03
N ILE A 297 -3.48 -1.90 13.64
CA ILE A 297 -3.75 -2.90 12.60
C ILE A 297 -3.74 -2.32 11.18
N CYS A 298 -3.36 -1.05 11.06
CA CYS A 298 -3.25 -0.40 9.76
C CYS A 298 -4.55 -0.48 8.97
N TYR A 299 -5.67 -0.13 9.61
CA TYR A 299 -6.95 -0.07 8.94
C TYR A 299 -7.77 1.05 9.54
N LEU A 300 -7.93 2.17 8.84
CA LEU A 300 -8.73 3.29 9.32
C LEU A 300 -9.94 3.53 8.40
N PRO A 301 -11.05 4.07 8.91
CA PRO A 301 -12.15 4.63 8.11
C PRO A 301 -11.85 6.06 7.67
N MET A 302 -12.10 6.42 6.41
CA MET A 302 -11.95 7.80 5.89
C MET A 302 -13.26 8.52 6.00
N LEU A 303 -13.29 9.67 6.64
CA LEU A 303 -14.50 10.44 6.73
C LEU A 303 -14.66 11.31 5.47
N ASP A 304 -15.86 11.35 4.86
CA ASP A 304 -16.12 12.10 3.62
C ASP A 304 -15.76 13.59 3.81
N PRO A 305 -14.74 14.13 3.12
CA PRO A 305 -14.31 15.51 3.32
C PRO A 305 -15.35 16.57 2.91
N HIS A 306 -16.40 16.20 2.16
CA HIS A 306 -17.47 17.11 1.75
C HIS A 306 -18.69 17.07 2.66
N ALA A 307 -18.80 16.03 3.47
CA ALA A 307 -19.86 15.89 4.44
C ALA A 307 -19.55 16.74 5.68
N LYS A 308 -20.55 17.52 6.10
CA LYS A 308 -20.46 18.41 7.26
C LYS A 308 -20.81 17.64 8.53
N GLY A 309 -20.16 17.96 9.65
CA GLY A 309 -20.54 17.41 10.97
C GLY A 309 -19.42 16.78 11.82
N GLY A 310 -18.15 16.90 11.46
CA GLY A 310 -17.06 16.33 12.27
C GLY A 310 -17.01 14.80 12.18
N LEU A 311 -17.13 14.06 13.29
CA LEU A 311 -17.20 12.60 13.31
C LEU A 311 -18.58 12.02 12.90
N MET A 312 -19.57 12.88 12.67
CA MET A 312 -20.93 12.52 12.18
C MET A 312 -21.03 12.25 10.68
N ARG A 313 -19.99 12.57 9.92
CA ARG A 313 -20.01 12.41 8.46
C ARG A 313 -19.93 10.94 8.06
N GLU A 314 -20.44 10.64 6.87
CA GLU A 314 -20.31 9.30 6.31
C GLU A 314 -18.83 8.96 6.10
N VAL A 315 -18.44 7.78 6.54
CA VAL A 315 -17.12 7.23 6.28
C VAL A 315 -17.12 6.54 4.91
N SER A 316 -16.16 6.84 4.06
CA SER A 316 -15.83 6.04 2.90
C SER A 316 -14.76 5.01 3.24
N TYR A 317 -14.94 3.77 2.76
CA TYR A 317 -13.95 2.69 2.86
C TYR A 317 -13.13 2.52 1.58
N ILE A 318 -12.87 3.59 0.83
CA ILE A 318 -12.08 3.46 -0.39
C ILE A 318 -10.60 3.30 0.01
N GLY A 319 -10.15 2.05 0.09
CA GLY A 319 -8.74 1.71 0.30
C GLY A 319 -8.17 2.12 1.65
N PHE A 320 -6.90 1.84 1.86
CA PHE A 320 -6.17 2.30 3.02
C PHE A 320 -5.66 3.74 2.75
N GLU A 321 -6.20 4.77 3.40
CA GLU A 321 -5.77 6.16 3.20
C GLU A 321 -5.16 6.80 4.46
N ALA A 322 -3.99 7.40 4.31
CA ALA A 322 -3.36 8.22 5.36
C ALA A 322 -4.26 9.38 5.86
N SER A 323 -5.12 9.94 4.99
CA SER A 323 -6.00 11.09 5.25
C SER A 323 -6.92 10.89 6.46
N MET A 324 -7.22 9.64 6.82
CA MET A 324 -8.06 9.26 7.95
C MET A 324 -7.50 9.73 9.30
N LEU A 325 -6.17 9.79 9.42
CA LEU A 325 -5.50 10.30 10.62
C LEU A 325 -5.57 11.83 10.71
N LYS A 326 -5.64 12.52 9.57
CA LYS A 326 -5.83 13.98 9.53
C LYS A 326 -7.17 14.37 10.15
N ASP A 327 -8.21 13.60 9.88
CA ASP A 327 -9.54 13.86 10.44
C ASP A 327 -9.54 13.78 11.98
N LEU A 328 -8.82 12.81 12.54
CA LEU A 328 -8.67 12.67 14.00
C LEU A 328 -7.92 13.88 14.60
N GLU A 329 -6.86 14.33 13.93
CA GLU A 329 -6.11 15.54 14.30
C GLU A 329 -6.99 16.79 14.25
N ASP A 330 -7.77 16.98 13.17
CA ASP A 330 -8.69 18.09 13.00
C ASP A 330 -9.80 18.10 14.06
N ASN A 331 -10.32 16.93 14.46
CA ASN A 331 -11.31 16.83 15.55
C ASN A 331 -10.72 17.18 16.91
N VAL A 332 -9.50 16.72 17.24
CA VAL A 332 -8.83 17.11 18.49
C VAL A 332 -8.55 18.62 18.51
N ASN A 333 -8.17 19.20 17.37
CA ASN A 333 -8.02 20.64 17.23
C ASN A 333 -9.35 21.37 17.47
N ALA A 334 -10.47 20.85 16.95
CA ALA A 334 -11.80 21.41 17.17
C ALA A 334 -12.27 21.29 18.63
N LEU A 335 -11.94 20.20 19.33
CA LEU A 335 -12.20 20.06 20.77
C LEU A 335 -11.46 21.14 21.57
N ASN A 336 -10.18 21.36 21.26
CA ASN A 336 -9.38 22.41 21.88
C ASN A 336 -9.96 23.81 21.59
N ALA A 337 -10.36 24.08 20.34
CA ALA A 337 -10.98 25.34 19.95
C ALA A 337 -12.34 25.57 20.65
N SER A 338 -13.14 24.50 20.79
CA SER A 338 -14.43 24.56 21.48
C SER A 338 -14.25 24.86 22.97
N ALA A 339 -13.27 24.22 23.62
CA ALA A 339 -12.91 24.49 25.01
C ALA A 339 -12.51 25.96 25.22
N VAL A 340 -11.69 26.50 24.32
CA VAL A 340 -11.32 27.94 24.31
C VAL A 340 -12.54 28.82 24.10
N SER A 341 -13.44 28.50 23.17
CA SER A 341 -14.64 29.30 22.91
C SER A 341 -15.61 29.31 24.10
N ALA A 342 -15.77 28.18 24.80
CA ALA A 342 -16.59 28.08 26.00
C ALA A 342 -16.02 28.94 27.14
N ALA A 343 -14.70 28.94 27.31
CA ALA A 343 -14.02 29.80 28.27
C ALA A 343 -14.23 31.30 27.95
N VAL A 344 -14.17 31.69 26.67
CA VAL A 344 -14.39 33.08 26.24
C VAL A 344 -15.84 33.54 26.46
N VAL A 345 -16.82 32.68 26.22
CA VAL A 345 -18.24 33.01 26.41
C VAL A 345 -18.59 33.18 27.88
N ASP A 346 -18.02 32.36 28.77
CA ASP A 346 -18.26 32.47 30.22
C ASP A 346 -17.68 33.79 30.78
N SER A 347 -16.51 34.23 30.28
CA SER A 347 -15.93 35.52 30.69
C SER A 347 -16.71 36.74 30.15
N ALA A 348 -17.38 36.63 28.99
CA ALA A 348 -18.08 37.74 28.33
C ALA A 348 -19.47 38.08 28.92
N VAL A 349 -19.98 37.27 29.85
CA VAL A 349 -21.28 37.50 30.51
C VAL A 349 -21.16 38.41 31.75
N THR A 350 -19.96 38.88 32.09
CA THR A 350 -19.75 39.83 33.19
C THR A 350 -19.73 41.29 32.71
N ASP A 351 -20.57 42.10 33.35
CA ASP A 351 -20.92 43.46 32.94
C ASP A 351 -19.75 44.45 33.01
N SER A 352 -19.90 45.53 32.24
CA SER A 352 -18.93 46.56 31.86
C SER A 352 -17.86 47.05 32.88
N VAL A 353 -16.73 47.47 32.28
CA VAL A 353 -15.59 48.22 32.84
C VAL A 353 -14.48 47.35 33.47
N VAL A 354 -13.53 46.89 32.65
CA VAL A 354 -12.05 46.96 32.80
C VAL A 354 -11.44 46.08 31.69
N ALA A 355 -10.84 46.68 30.66
CA ALA A 355 -10.27 45.94 29.53
C ALA A 355 -9.03 45.10 29.90
N ASP A 356 -8.24 45.54 30.90
CA ASP A 356 -7.02 44.84 31.34
C ASP A 356 -7.30 43.63 32.24
N SER A 357 -8.30 43.68 33.12
CA SER A 357 -8.68 42.54 33.97
C SER A 357 -9.43 41.46 33.18
N LEU A 358 -10.18 41.85 32.15
CA LEU A 358 -10.84 40.91 31.24
C LEU A 358 -9.80 40.12 30.43
N ALA A 359 -8.71 40.77 30.00
CA ALA A 359 -7.62 40.11 29.30
C ALA A 359 -6.89 39.10 30.20
N ASP A 360 -6.69 39.41 31.48
CA ASP A 360 -6.06 38.50 32.43
C ASP A 360 -7.01 37.37 32.91
N SER A 361 -8.32 37.62 33.01
CA SER A 361 -9.31 36.57 33.25
C SER A 361 -9.47 35.65 32.04
N LEU A 362 -9.51 36.20 30.81
CA LEU A 362 -9.49 35.43 29.57
C LEU A 362 -8.22 34.56 29.47
N LYS A 363 -7.04 35.10 29.82
CA LYS A 363 -5.80 34.30 29.88
C LYS A 363 -5.89 33.19 30.94
N ALA A 364 -6.49 33.46 32.10
CA ALA A 364 -6.64 32.48 33.17
C ALA A 364 -7.67 31.38 32.84
N ASP A 365 -8.77 31.72 32.17
CA ASP A 365 -9.81 30.76 31.77
C ASP A 365 -9.40 29.96 30.53
N VAL A 366 -8.67 30.56 29.59
CA VAL A 366 -7.98 29.83 28.51
C VAL A 366 -6.92 28.89 29.09
N ALA A 367 -6.19 29.28 30.15
CA ALA A 367 -5.24 28.41 30.83
C ALA A 367 -5.91 27.26 31.64
N ARG A 368 -7.21 27.34 31.92
CA ARG A 368 -8.01 26.28 32.58
C ARG A 368 -8.76 25.37 31.60
N SER A 369 -8.80 25.74 30.32
CA SER A 369 -9.48 24.95 29.31
C SER A 369 -8.75 23.62 29.11
N PRO A 370 -9.46 22.47 29.06
CA PRO A 370 -8.80 21.19 28.89
C PRO A 370 -8.05 21.13 27.57
N VAL A 371 -6.77 20.77 27.64
CA VAL A 371 -5.90 20.62 26.47
C VAL A 371 -5.82 19.16 26.09
N PHE A 372 -6.32 18.85 24.90
CA PHE A 372 -6.20 17.54 24.28
C PHE A 372 -4.99 17.48 23.35
N GLU A 373 -4.17 16.44 23.51
CA GLU A 373 -2.96 16.19 22.72
C GLU A 373 -2.99 14.75 22.19
N ILE A 374 -2.70 14.56 20.89
CA ILE A 374 -2.42 13.23 20.34
C ILE A 374 -0.92 12.96 20.42
N ARG A 375 -0.53 11.99 21.25
CA ARG A 375 0.86 11.52 21.30
C ARG A 375 1.08 10.36 20.35
N LYS A 376 2.20 10.43 19.64
CA LYS A 376 2.60 9.56 18.54
C LYS A 376 3.72 8.65 19.00
N ASN A 377 3.63 7.36 18.72
CA ASN A 377 4.66 6.39 19.11
C ASN A 377 4.91 5.41 17.96
N LEU A 378 6.05 5.54 17.31
CA LEU A 378 6.51 4.58 16.30
C LEU A 378 7.54 3.65 16.93
N THR A 379 7.38 2.35 16.74
CA THR A 379 8.33 1.33 17.23
C THR A 379 8.80 0.45 16.08
N LEU A 380 10.10 0.14 16.08
CA LEU A 380 10.76 -0.76 15.13
C LEU A 380 11.39 -1.90 15.93
N GLY A 381 10.98 -3.14 15.69
CA GLY A 381 11.47 -4.30 16.45
C GLY A 381 11.22 -4.17 17.96
N GLY A 382 10.17 -3.45 18.37
CA GLY A 382 9.83 -3.16 19.76
C GLY A 382 10.56 -1.96 20.37
N LYS A 383 11.52 -1.34 19.68
CA LYS A 383 12.22 -0.14 20.14
C LYS A 383 11.50 1.13 19.67
N LYS A 384 11.23 2.05 20.59
CA LYS A 384 10.67 3.37 20.27
C LYS A 384 11.62 4.19 19.40
N MET A 385 11.06 4.90 18.43
CA MET A 385 11.75 5.78 17.50
C MET A 385 11.18 7.20 17.61
N ASP A 386 12.07 8.19 17.79
CA ASP A 386 11.69 9.62 17.75
C ASP A 386 11.86 10.21 16.33
N TYR A 387 12.74 9.60 15.53
CA TYR A 387 12.98 9.95 14.14
C TYR A 387 13.38 8.71 13.33
N TYR A 388 13.36 8.83 12.00
CA TYR A 388 13.88 7.83 11.08
C TYR A 388 14.72 8.49 9.99
N VAL A 389 15.83 7.86 9.62
CA VAL A 389 16.70 8.31 8.52
C VAL A 389 16.44 7.43 7.31
N VAL A 390 16.04 8.05 6.19
CA VAL A 390 15.72 7.33 4.95
C VAL A 390 16.99 6.67 4.40
N GLN A 391 16.91 5.36 4.12
CA GLN A 391 18.07 4.55 3.75
C GLN A 391 18.18 4.30 2.25
N THR A 392 17.06 4.35 1.53
CA THR A 392 16.98 4.01 0.10
C THR A 392 16.23 5.08 -0.69
N PRO A 393 16.51 5.22 -2.00
CA PRO A 393 15.75 6.11 -2.86
C PRO A 393 14.25 5.78 -2.81
N GLN A 394 13.43 6.83 -2.77
CA GLN A 394 11.98 6.77 -2.67
C GLN A 394 11.34 7.28 -3.96
N TYR A 395 10.17 6.73 -4.27
CA TYR A 395 9.45 7.02 -5.50
C TYR A 395 7.97 7.29 -5.23
N PHE A 396 7.39 8.21 -6.00
CA PHE A 396 5.95 8.42 -6.05
C PHE A 396 5.40 7.73 -7.31
N MET A 397 4.51 6.75 -7.10
CA MET A 397 4.01 5.85 -8.13
C MET A 397 2.53 6.09 -8.35
N MET A 398 2.09 6.29 -9.61
CA MET A 398 0.69 6.55 -9.96
C MET A 398 0.18 5.67 -11.09
N GLY A 399 -1.13 5.38 -11.09
CA GLY A 399 -1.76 4.69 -12.23
C GLY A 399 -2.01 5.64 -13.40
N ASP A 400 -2.09 5.08 -14.61
CA ASP A 400 -2.45 5.86 -15.80
C ASP A 400 -3.96 6.14 -15.84
N ASN A 401 -4.79 5.22 -15.34
CA ASN A 401 -6.19 5.49 -15.03
C ASN A 401 -6.31 5.92 -13.57
N ARG A 402 -6.07 7.22 -13.33
CA ARG A 402 -5.96 7.78 -11.99
C ARG A 402 -7.27 7.69 -11.20
N ASP A 403 -8.42 7.79 -11.86
CA ASP A 403 -9.72 7.58 -11.20
C ASP A 403 -9.84 6.15 -10.66
N ASN A 404 -9.40 5.16 -11.44
CA ASN A 404 -9.50 3.73 -11.13
C ASN A 404 -8.19 3.12 -10.59
N SER A 405 -7.38 3.92 -9.90
CA SER A 405 -6.09 3.48 -9.38
C SER A 405 -5.97 3.73 -7.87
N ALA A 406 -5.74 2.66 -7.12
CA ALA A 406 -5.09 2.75 -5.83
C ALA A 406 -3.58 2.89 -6.10
N ASP A 407 -2.99 4.00 -5.67
CA ASP A 407 -1.59 4.37 -5.94
C ASP A 407 -0.95 5.18 -4.79
N SER A 408 0.23 5.77 -4.98
CA SER A 408 0.98 6.49 -3.93
C SER A 408 0.20 7.62 -3.26
N ARG A 409 -0.92 8.10 -3.82
CA ARG A 409 -1.84 8.99 -3.11
C ARG A 409 -2.45 8.36 -1.85
N TYR A 410 -2.52 7.03 -1.78
CA TYR A 410 -3.04 6.25 -0.65
C TYR A 410 -1.95 5.94 0.37
N TRP A 411 -0.91 5.23 -0.08
CA TRP A 411 0.10 4.62 0.79
C TRP A 411 1.40 5.42 0.90
N GLY A 412 1.57 6.47 0.09
CA GLY A 412 2.77 7.28 0.08
C GLY A 412 3.89 6.67 -0.77
N TYR A 413 5.10 6.66 -0.21
CA TYR A 413 6.32 6.40 -0.97
C TYR A 413 6.56 4.91 -1.20
N VAL A 414 7.20 4.61 -2.33
CA VAL A 414 7.71 3.26 -2.63
C VAL A 414 9.23 3.31 -2.57
N SER A 415 9.82 2.48 -1.71
CA SER A 415 11.27 2.34 -1.61
C SER A 415 11.84 1.55 -2.80
N LEU A 416 13.07 1.86 -3.21
CA LEU A 416 13.83 1.04 -4.15
C LEU A 416 13.88 -0.44 -3.70
N ARG A 417 13.87 -0.71 -2.39
CA ARG A 417 13.85 -2.06 -1.82
C ARG A 417 12.59 -2.85 -2.19
N ASN A 418 11.48 -2.17 -2.52
CA ASN A 418 10.25 -2.83 -2.97
C ASN A 418 10.17 -3.05 -4.48
N MET A 419 11.04 -2.43 -5.28
CA MET A 419 11.03 -2.55 -6.75
C MET A 419 11.36 -3.97 -7.23
N ARG A 420 10.48 -4.60 -7.99
CA ARG A 420 10.67 -5.98 -8.48
C ARG A 420 11.27 -6.02 -9.87
N ALA A 421 10.75 -5.20 -10.77
CA ALA A 421 11.14 -5.21 -12.17
C ALA A 421 10.68 -3.93 -12.88
N LYS A 422 11.35 -3.61 -13.99
CA LYS A 422 10.85 -2.66 -14.99
C LYS A 422 9.98 -3.40 -15.99
N ALA A 423 8.74 -2.97 -16.19
CA ALA A 423 7.87 -3.57 -17.20
C ALA A 423 8.42 -3.26 -18.59
N PHE A 424 8.64 -4.28 -19.43
CA PHE A 424 9.33 -4.12 -20.71
C PHE A 424 8.43 -4.38 -21.92
N VAL A 425 7.83 -5.56 -22.04
CA VAL A 425 7.09 -5.97 -23.23
C VAL A 425 5.83 -6.75 -22.89
N ILE A 426 4.77 -6.53 -23.66
CA ILE A 426 3.56 -7.36 -23.64
C ILE A 426 3.83 -8.62 -24.46
N TYR A 427 3.95 -9.78 -23.84
CA TYR A 427 4.24 -11.04 -24.56
C TYR A 427 2.97 -11.82 -24.90
N PHE A 428 1.88 -11.57 -24.18
CA PHE A 428 0.58 -12.17 -24.46
C PHE A 428 -0.52 -11.20 -24.02
N SER A 429 -1.66 -11.21 -24.69
CA SER A 429 -2.81 -10.37 -24.34
C SER A 429 -4.09 -11.01 -24.83
N PHE A 430 -5.09 -11.04 -23.97
CA PHE A 430 -6.41 -11.55 -24.31
C PHE A 430 -7.51 -10.69 -23.69
N GLU A 431 -8.69 -10.76 -24.28
CA GLU A 431 -9.89 -10.09 -23.79
C GLU A 431 -10.72 -11.04 -22.93
N ASN A 432 -11.15 -10.56 -21.76
CA ASN A 432 -11.97 -11.32 -20.83
C ASN A 432 -12.95 -10.44 -20.04
N GLU A 433 -13.46 -9.40 -20.70
CA GLU A 433 -14.40 -8.46 -20.08
C GLU A 433 -15.75 -9.12 -19.74
N ASP A 434 -16.09 -10.19 -20.44
CA ASP A 434 -17.28 -11.01 -20.20
C ASP A 434 -17.07 -12.12 -19.16
N GLU A 435 -15.88 -12.19 -18.53
CA GLU A 435 -15.46 -13.24 -17.60
C GLU A 435 -15.65 -14.67 -18.16
N SER A 436 -15.77 -14.80 -19.48
CA SER A 436 -16.12 -16.06 -20.15
C SER A 436 -14.95 -17.04 -20.26
N PHE A 437 -13.75 -16.58 -19.91
CA PHE A 437 -12.53 -17.36 -19.80
C PHE A 437 -12.04 -17.38 -18.34
N ALA A 438 -11.80 -18.58 -17.83
CA ALA A 438 -11.19 -18.78 -16.53
C ALA A 438 -10.07 -19.81 -16.65
N LEU A 439 -8.85 -19.44 -16.26
CA LEU A 439 -7.72 -20.36 -16.26
C LEU A 439 -7.94 -21.57 -15.34
N SER A 440 -8.74 -21.42 -14.28
CA SER A 440 -9.16 -22.50 -13.38
C SER A 440 -10.14 -23.49 -14.04
N ASN A 441 -10.80 -23.10 -15.13
CA ASN A 441 -11.77 -23.93 -15.84
C ASN A 441 -11.26 -24.29 -17.26
N PRO A 442 -10.67 -25.49 -17.45
CA PRO A 442 -10.08 -25.90 -18.73
C PRO A 442 -11.10 -25.96 -19.88
N PHE A 443 -12.39 -26.09 -19.59
CA PHE A 443 -13.45 -26.06 -20.62
C PHE A 443 -13.62 -24.68 -21.28
N THR A 444 -13.01 -23.63 -20.75
CA THR A 444 -13.05 -22.30 -21.36
C THR A 444 -11.87 -22.05 -22.32
N TRP A 445 -10.85 -22.90 -22.30
CA TRP A 445 -9.58 -22.64 -23.01
C TRP A 445 -9.70 -22.67 -24.53
N TRP A 446 -10.71 -23.35 -25.08
CA TRP A 446 -10.96 -23.35 -26.53
C TRP A 446 -11.31 -21.94 -27.08
N ARG A 447 -11.75 -21.01 -26.23
CA ARG A 447 -12.04 -19.62 -26.61
C ARG A 447 -10.79 -18.77 -26.79
N LEU A 448 -9.68 -19.18 -26.18
CA LEU A 448 -8.44 -18.40 -26.13
C LEU A 448 -8.00 -17.89 -27.51
N PRO A 449 -7.95 -18.70 -28.59
CA PRO A 449 -7.49 -18.23 -29.90
C PRO A 449 -8.32 -17.07 -30.48
N PHE A 450 -9.60 -17.00 -30.12
CA PHE A 450 -10.54 -15.98 -30.61
C PHE A 450 -10.57 -14.72 -29.75
N LYS A 451 -9.98 -14.77 -28.56
CA LYS A 451 -9.92 -13.65 -27.60
C LYS A 451 -8.54 -12.97 -27.55
N ILE A 452 -7.55 -13.48 -28.29
CA ILE A 452 -6.19 -12.91 -28.33
C ILE A 452 -6.22 -11.53 -28.99
N ARG A 453 -5.64 -10.53 -28.31
CA ARG A 453 -5.45 -9.19 -28.85
C ARG A 453 -4.13 -9.12 -29.62
N TRP A 454 -4.12 -9.65 -30.84
CA TRP A 454 -2.92 -9.76 -31.69
C TRP A 454 -2.18 -8.44 -31.88
N SER A 455 -2.89 -7.31 -31.94
CA SER A 455 -2.31 -5.97 -32.07
C SER A 455 -1.47 -5.51 -30.87
N ARG A 456 -1.53 -6.21 -29.72
CA ARG A 456 -0.76 -5.89 -28.51
C ARG A 456 0.46 -6.77 -28.32
N LEU A 457 0.53 -7.91 -28.99
CA LEU A 457 1.62 -8.86 -28.81
C LEU A 457 2.95 -8.26 -29.30
N GLY A 458 3.98 -8.29 -28.44
CA GLY A 458 5.30 -7.74 -28.73
C GLY A 458 5.44 -6.24 -28.53
N LYS A 459 4.40 -5.52 -28.07
CA LYS A 459 4.51 -4.08 -27.83
C LYS A 459 5.46 -3.78 -26.66
N ILE A 460 6.45 -2.93 -26.93
CA ILE A 460 7.35 -2.39 -25.91
C ILE A 460 6.61 -1.30 -25.15
N ILE A 461 6.54 -1.43 -23.83
CA ILE A 461 5.65 -0.62 -22.98
C ILE A 461 5.99 0.87 -23.04
N HIS A 462 7.27 1.23 -23.13
CA HIS A 462 7.70 2.62 -23.25
C HIS A 462 7.38 3.28 -24.60
N LEU A 463 6.98 2.49 -25.59
CA LEU A 463 6.58 2.97 -26.92
C LEU A 463 5.04 2.97 -27.10
N ILE A 464 4.29 2.75 -26.01
CA ILE A 464 2.84 2.82 -26.01
C ILE A 464 2.47 4.25 -25.57
N ASP A 465 1.91 5.00 -26.52
CA ASP A 465 1.42 6.37 -26.32
C ASP A 465 0.12 6.43 -25.50
#